data_AF-A0A3A6N9Y7-F1
#
_entry.id   AF-A0A3A6N9Y7-F1
#
_cell.length_a   1.000
_cell.length_b   1.000
_cell.length_c   1.000
_cell.angle_alpha   90.00
_cell.angle_beta   90.00
_cell.angle_gamma   90.00
#
_symmetry.space_group_name_H-M   'P 1'
#
loop_
_entity.id
_entity.type
_entity.pdbx_description
1 polymer ?
#
loop_
_entity_poly.entity_id
_entity_poly.type
_entity_poly.pdbx_seq_one_letter_code
_entity_poly.pdbx_strand_id
1 'polypeptide(L)'
;MNGQVPEARWTVTQPWRGLFGLAVTVIVAFIITASFNMEKFGGFVTLLIMSFVPILTITGAVWRGQYPPTENLQLPWRGMLLVAFVMLFGVLICFGLLNFMSAGVPQPYANIYCIITVVVTFFAILAFDTWPFRKMSLPARGFLTLITTYLLAWFIMRLFNFSMLSYPTGVNPSPIGAVPFYAEGGPLASFANIAPSGSFPWEMAISYSLWAVTFLFVFAMLGMWPFSRFKMQQPVFGIVILVACLVLGYIAFTIGVSVMKIEPLTFQGYAISYLFGILMIMNMFQMWPGRVLGPVVGGFINLALAVVFAIIGHYGVGVFCQWHFGEAMTYPNNIFAVANVMLGLCFPLWAAYSDFFDFWPLPPTPNPSA
;
A
#
# COMPACT_ATOMS: atom_id res chain seq x y z
N MET A 1 -19.15 -6.92 11.04
CA MET A 1 -17.84 -7.07 10.36
C MET A 1 -17.71 -8.36 9.57
N ASN A 2 -18.72 -9.25 9.57
CA ASN A 2 -18.80 -10.34 8.58
C ASN A 2 -18.77 -9.73 7.16
N GLY A 3 -17.85 -10.18 6.31
CA GLY A 3 -17.72 -9.71 4.92
C GLY A 3 -16.73 -8.56 4.64
N GLN A 4 -15.77 -8.27 5.53
CA GLN A 4 -14.63 -7.38 5.20
C GLN A 4 -13.37 -8.14 4.71
N VAL A 5 -13.38 -9.47 4.78
CA VAL A 5 -12.35 -10.34 4.20
C VAL A 5 -13.06 -11.21 3.16
N PRO A 6 -12.51 -11.43 1.95
CA PRO A 6 -13.21 -12.22 0.97
C PRO A 6 -13.32 -13.68 1.45
N GLU A 7 -14.55 -14.17 1.56
CA GLU A 7 -14.88 -15.49 2.11
C GLU A 7 -15.14 -16.48 0.98
N ALA A 8 -14.08 -17.07 0.43
CA ALA A 8 -14.23 -18.09 -0.61
C ALA A 8 -13.81 -19.47 -0.09
N ARG A 9 -14.78 -20.38 0.14
CA ARG A 9 -14.58 -21.71 0.79
C ARG A 9 -13.47 -22.57 0.17
N TRP A 10 -13.07 -22.34 -1.07
CA TRP A 10 -12.09 -23.14 -1.81
C TRP A 10 -10.64 -23.05 -1.32
N THR A 11 -10.23 -22.01 -0.56
CA THR A 11 -8.85 -22.01 -0.05
C THR A 11 -8.57 -23.13 0.95
N VAL A 12 -9.61 -23.80 1.49
CA VAL A 12 -9.43 -25.05 2.26
C VAL A 12 -9.01 -26.23 1.36
N THR A 13 -9.39 -26.23 0.07
CA THR A 13 -9.26 -27.40 -0.81
C THR A 13 -8.33 -27.18 -2.02
N GLN A 14 -7.97 -25.94 -2.37
CA GLN A 14 -7.23 -25.63 -3.62
C GLN A 14 -6.23 -24.44 -3.50
N PRO A 15 -5.14 -24.57 -2.71
CA PRO A 15 -4.12 -23.51 -2.55
C PRO A 15 -3.37 -23.17 -3.86
N TRP A 16 -3.37 -24.09 -4.83
CA TRP A 16 -2.69 -23.91 -6.12
C TRP A 16 -3.21 -22.73 -6.94
N ARG A 17 -4.48 -22.32 -6.77
CA ARG A 17 -5.03 -21.15 -7.47
C ARG A 17 -4.38 -19.85 -6.99
N GLY A 18 -4.14 -19.74 -5.68
CA GLY A 18 -3.40 -18.62 -5.11
C GLY A 18 -1.97 -18.57 -5.62
N LEU A 19 -1.32 -19.73 -5.74
CA LEU A 19 0.01 -19.84 -6.35
C LEU A 19 0.01 -19.44 -7.83
N PHE A 20 -1.00 -19.87 -8.60
CA PHE A 20 -1.15 -19.48 -10.00
C PHE A 20 -1.35 -17.96 -10.14
N GLY A 21 -2.27 -17.38 -9.37
CA GLY A 21 -2.50 -15.94 -9.34
C GLY A 21 -1.25 -15.16 -8.95
N LEU A 22 -0.54 -15.62 -7.92
CA LEU A 22 0.74 -15.05 -7.51
C LEU A 22 1.78 -15.10 -8.63
N ALA A 23 1.94 -16.24 -9.29
CA ALA A 23 2.89 -16.39 -10.39
C ALA A 23 2.56 -15.43 -11.55
N VAL A 24 1.31 -15.41 -12.00
CA VAL A 24 0.86 -14.53 -13.10
C VAL A 24 1.08 -13.06 -12.75
N THR A 25 0.65 -12.62 -11.58
CA THR A 25 0.74 -11.22 -11.16
C THR A 25 2.18 -10.77 -10.93
N VAL A 26 3.05 -11.61 -10.36
CA VAL A 26 4.48 -11.31 -10.21
C VAL A 26 5.18 -11.23 -11.57
N ILE A 27 4.88 -12.15 -12.50
CA ILE A 27 5.43 -12.10 -13.87
C ILE A 27 5.01 -10.80 -14.56
N VAL A 28 3.74 -10.41 -14.46
CA VAL A 28 3.25 -9.15 -15.03
C VAL A 28 3.95 -7.95 -14.38
N ALA A 29 4.10 -7.93 -13.06
CA ALA A 29 4.83 -6.87 -12.35
C ALA A 29 6.29 -6.76 -12.83
N PHE A 30 6.96 -7.89 -13.05
CA PHE A 30 8.33 -7.93 -13.55
C PHE A 30 8.42 -7.45 -14.99
N ILE A 31 7.49 -7.84 -15.87
CA ILE A 31 7.43 -7.34 -17.25
C ILE A 31 7.25 -5.82 -17.28
N ILE A 32 6.32 -5.28 -16.48
CA ILE A 32 6.11 -3.84 -16.37
C ILE A 32 7.38 -3.16 -15.88
N THR A 33 8.00 -3.67 -14.82
CA THR A 33 9.24 -3.10 -14.26
C THR A 33 10.40 -3.13 -15.26
N ALA A 34 10.56 -4.25 -15.97
CA ALA A 34 11.59 -4.44 -16.99
C ALA A 34 11.45 -3.49 -18.19
N SER A 35 10.27 -2.90 -18.38
CA SER A 35 9.99 -1.95 -19.46
C SER A 35 10.53 -0.54 -19.20
N PHE A 36 11.08 -0.26 -18.02
CA PHE A 36 11.57 1.06 -17.63
C PHE A 36 12.99 1.01 -17.09
N ASN A 37 13.70 2.14 -17.19
CA ASN A 37 14.95 2.38 -16.47
C ASN A 37 14.64 2.92 -15.06
N MET A 38 15.66 2.96 -14.18
CA MET A 38 15.48 3.34 -12.78
C MET A 38 14.88 4.75 -12.61
N GLU A 39 15.30 5.71 -13.43
CA GLU A 39 14.82 7.09 -13.38
C GLU A 39 13.31 7.18 -13.67
N LYS A 40 12.85 6.60 -14.79
CA LYS A 40 11.43 6.58 -15.15
C LYS A 40 10.62 5.76 -14.14
N PHE A 41 11.18 4.64 -13.68
CA PHE A 41 10.53 3.73 -12.74
C PHE A 41 10.30 4.41 -11.39
N GLY A 42 11.35 5.01 -10.79
CA GLY A 42 11.30 5.72 -9.52
C GLY A 42 10.59 7.09 -9.58
N GLY A 43 10.49 7.69 -10.77
CA GLY A 43 9.80 8.95 -11.01
C GLY A 43 8.33 8.76 -11.39
N PHE A 44 8.01 9.05 -12.65
CA PHE A 44 6.64 9.11 -13.17
C PHE A 44 5.87 7.79 -13.00
N VAL A 45 6.51 6.65 -13.24
CA VAL A 45 5.84 5.34 -13.17
C VAL A 45 5.40 5.05 -11.74
N THR A 46 6.23 5.35 -10.75
CA THR A 46 5.87 5.28 -9.33
C THR A 46 4.65 6.13 -9.02
N LEU A 47 4.65 7.41 -9.46
CA LEU A 47 3.55 8.33 -9.22
C LEU A 47 2.24 7.79 -9.81
N LEU A 48 2.29 7.31 -11.05
CA LEU A 48 1.16 6.76 -11.78
C LEU A 48 0.59 5.52 -11.08
N ILE A 49 1.46 4.56 -10.76
CA ILE A 49 1.06 3.31 -10.12
C ILE A 49 0.44 3.57 -8.74
N MET A 50 1.08 4.42 -7.92
CA MET A 50 0.56 4.76 -6.59
C MET A 50 -0.76 5.53 -6.67
N SER A 51 -1.02 6.27 -7.75
CA SER A 51 -2.31 6.94 -7.98
C SER A 51 -3.46 5.97 -8.27
N PHE A 52 -3.19 4.75 -8.74
CA PHE A 52 -4.23 3.72 -8.92
C PHE A 52 -4.71 3.15 -7.58
N VAL A 53 -3.84 3.07 -6.58
CA VAL A 53 -4.10 2.29 -5.36
C VAL A 53 -5.32 2.76 -4.57
N PRO A 54 -5.53 4.07 -4.31
CA PRO A 54 -6.71 4.51 -3.55
C PRO A 54 -8.02 4.18 -4.27
N ILE A 55 -8.14 4.45 -5.57
CA ILE A 55 -9.36 4.16 -6.33
C ILE A 55 -9.58 2.65 -6.53
N LEU A 56 -8.49 1.88 -6.68
CA LEU A 56 -8.54 0.42 -6.69
C LEU A 56 -9.14 -0.11 -5.37
N THR A 57 -8.66 0.40 -4.24
CA THR A 57 -9.13 0.00 -2.91
C THR A 57 -10.59 0.39 -2.69
N ILE A 58 -11.02 1.57 -3.17
CA ILE A 58 -12.44 1.97 -3.14
C ILE A 58 -13.28 1.03 -4.00
N THR A 59 -12.84 0.72 -5.22
CA THR A 59 -13.56 -0.14 -6.15
C THR A 59 -13.70 -1.58 -5.62
N GLY A 60 -12.61 -2.15 -5.09
CA GLY A 60 -12.56 -3.49 -4.53
C GLY A 60 -13.23 -3.60 -3.16
N ALA A 61 -12.81 -2.79 -2.18
CA ALA A 61 -13.25 -2.95 -0.79
C ALA A 61 -14.56 -2.22 -0.46
N VAL A 62 -14.77 -1.00 -0.99
CA VAL A 62 -15.95 -0.18 -0.65
C VAL A 62 -17.12 -0.45 -1.59
N TRP A 63 -16.85 -0.54 -2.89
CA TRP A 63 -17.87 -0.83 -3.90
C TRP A 63 -18.02 -2.30 -4.20
N ARG A 64 -17.09 -3.17 -3.78
CA ARG A 64 -17.16 -4.62 -3.99
C ARG A 64 -17.38 -4.99 -5.47
N GLY A 65 -16.77 -4.21 -6.37
CA GLY A 65 -16.93 -4.34 -7.81
C GLY A 65 -18.36 -4.15 -8.32
N GLN A 66 -19.23 -3.48 -7.56
CA GLN A 66 -20.61 -3.13 -7.96
C GLN A 66 -20.71 -1.73 -8.59
N TYR A 67 -19.65 -0.92 -8.49
CA TYR A 67 -19.58 0.38 -9.14
C TYR A 67 -18.26 0.53 -9.93
N PRO A 68 -18.29 1.05 -11.17
CA PRO A 68 -19.50 1.35 -11.97
C PRO A 68 -20.39 0.09 -12.17
N PRO A 69 -21.70 0.23 -12.43
CA PRO A 69 -22.58 -0.93 -12.54
C PRO A 69 -22.11 -1.93 -13.61
N THR A 70 -21.82 -3.16 -13.21
CA THR A 70 -21.31 -4.23 -14.10
C THR A 70 -22.17 -5.50 -14.09
N GLU A 71 -23.39 -5.44 -13.57
CA GLU A 71 -24.22 -6.63 -13.28
C GLU A 71 -24.49 -7.52 -14.51
N ASN A 72 -24.48 -6.93 -15.71
CA ASN A 72 -24.75 -7.63 -16.96
C ASN A 72 -23.49 -8.13 -17.70
N LEU A 73 -22.30 -7.89 -17.15
CA LEU A 73 -21.04 -8.26 -17.80
C LEU A 73 -20.50 -9.57 -17.24
N GLN A 74 -20.24 -10.52 -18.14
CA GLN A 74 -19.53 -11.76 -17.81
C GLN A 74 -18.02 -11.50 -17.67
N LEU A 75 -17.32 -12.37 -16.95
CA LEU A 75 -15.86 -12.40 -16.97
C LEU A 75 -15.40 -12.85 -18.38
N PRO A 76 -14.35 -12.25 -18.97
CA PRO A 76 -13.42 -11.29 -18.38
C PRO A 76 -13.82 -9.81 -18.53
N TRP A 77 -14.90 -9.49 -19.26
CA TRP A 77 -15.30 -8.13 -19.61
C TRP A 77 -15.61 -7.25 -18.40
N ARG A 78 -16.24 -7.83 -17.37
CA ARG A 78 -16.44 -7.15 -16.08
C ARG A 78 -15.12 -6.70 -15.46
N GLY A 79 -14.16 -7.60 -15.35
CA GLY A 79 -12.85 -7.30 -14.76
C GLY A 79 -12.09 -6.24 -15.56
N MET A 80 -12.11 -6.34 -16.89
CA MET A 80 -11.49 -5.34 -17.78
C MET A 80 -12.14 -3.96 -17.63
N LEU A 81 -13.46 -3.87 -17.48
CA LEU A 81 -14.14 -2.59 -17.26
C LEU A 81 -13.72 -1.96 -15.93
N LEU A 82 -13.67 -2.74 -14.85
CA LEU A 82 -13.23 -2.26 -13.53
C LEU A 82 -11.75 -1.82 -13.54
N VAL A 83 -10.88 -2.56 -14.22
CA VAL A 83 -9.48 -2.14 -14.43
C VAL A 83 -9.40 -0.85 -15.24
N ALA A 84 -10.14 -0.75 -16.35
CA ALA A 84 -10.17 0.46 -17.18
C ALA A 84 -10.67 1.68 -16.39
N PHE A 85 -11.68 1.49 -15.54
CA PHE A 85 -12.19 2.52 -14.65
C PHE A 85 -11.13 2.99 -13.64
N VAL A 86 -10.43 2.06 -12.97
CA VAL A 86 -9.33 2.37 -12.06
C VAL A 86 -8.18 3.08 -12.77
N MET A 87 -7.79 2.60 -13.95
CA MET A 87 -6.74 3.21 -14.76
C MET A 87 -7.11 4.64 -15.17
N LEU A 88 -8.33 4.87 -15.63
CA LEU A 88 -8.80 6.22 -16.00
C LEU A 88 -8.68 7.18 -14.81
N PHE A 89 -9.22 6.80 -13.65
CA PHE A 89 -9.18 7.67 -12.47
C PHE A 89 -7.76 7.87 -11.94
N GLY A 90 -6.93 6.83 -11.86
CA GLY A 90 -5.56 7.01 -11.38
C GLY A 90 -4.68 7.78 -12.36
N VAL A 91 -4.92 7.70 -13.68
CA VAL A 91 -4.27 8.59 -14.66
C VAL A 91 -4.68 10.04 -14.40
N LEU A 92 -5.98 10.32 -14.24
CA LEU A 92 -6.49 11.67 -13.94
C LEU A 92 -5.90 12.21 -12.63
N ILE A 93 -5.84 11.39 -11.58
CA ILE A 93 -5.23 11.73 -10.30
C ILE A 93 -3.73 11.99 -10.47
N CYS A 94 -3.00 11.10 -11.14
CA CYS A 94 -1.56 11.26 -11.37
C CYS A 94 -1.26 12.60 -12.04
N PHE A 95 -1.96 12.92 -13.14
CA PHE A 95 -1.80 14.22 -13.81
C PHE A 95 -2.27 15.39 -12.95
N GLY A 96 -3.35 15.23 -12.19
CA GLY A 96 -3.82 16.24 -11.23
C GLY A 96 -2.74 16.58 -10.21
N LEU A 97 -2.12 15.57 -9.60
CA LEU A 97 -1.06 15.74 -8.59
C LEU A 97 0.24 16.27 -9.18
N LEU A 98 0.61 15.81 -10.37
CA LEU A 98 1.80 16.28 -11.08
C LEU A 98 1.72 17.79 -11.33
N ASN A 99 0.56 18.28 -11.80
CA ASN A 99 0.34 19.70 -12.07
C ASN A 99 0.12 20.52 -10.80
N PHE A 100 -0.65 20.00 -9.84
CA PHE A 100 -1.01 20.74 -8.62
C PHE A 100 0.14 20.84 -7.61
N MET A 101 0.91 19.76 -7.42
CA MET A 101 1.94 19.69 -6.38
C MET A 101 3.36 19.86 -6.93
N SER A 102 3.60 19.51 -8.19
CA SER A 102 4.98 19.25 -8.66
C SER A 102 5.37 20.05 -9.89
N ALA A 103 4.59 21.10 -10.22
CA ALA A 103 4.84 21.97 -11.36
C ALA A 103 5.06 21.22 -12.69
N GLY A 104 4.38 20.09 -12.88
CA GLY A 104 4.46 19.28 -14.10
C GLY A 104 5.60 18.24 -14.13
N VAL A 105 6.44 18.15 -13.08
CA VAL A 105 7.59 17.24 -13.02
C VAL A 105 7.45 16.26 -11.84
N PRO A 106 7.72 14.95 -11.98
CA PRO A 106 7.63 14.03 -10.85
C PRO A 106 8.62 14.40 -9.75
N GLN A 107 8.12 14.68 -8.54
CA GLN A 107 8.92 15.06 -7.38
C GLN A 107 8.81 14.03 -6.25
N PRO A 108 9.86 13.81 -5.43
CA PRO A 108 9.82 12.86 -4.33
C PRO A 108 8.63 13.07 -3.38
N TYR A 109 8.34 14.32 -3.01
CA TYR A 109 7.22 14.61 -2.11
C TYR A 109 5.84 14.28 -2.71
N ALA A 110 5.69 14.25 -4.04
CA ALA A 110 4.45 13.85 -4.69
C ALA A 110 4.26 12.33 -4.65
N ASN A 111 5.34 11.58 -4.85
CA ASN A 111 5.34 10.13 -4.64
C ASN A 111 4.99 9.77 -3.19
N ILE A 112 5.62 10.45 -2.22
CA ILE A 112 5.32 10.25 -0.80
C ILE A 112 3.88 10.66 -0.47
N TYR A 113 3.36 11.75 -1.05
CA TYR A 113 1.95 12.14 -0.89
C TYR A 113 0.98 11.03 -1.35
N CYS A 114 1.25 10.38 -2.50
CA CYS A 114 0.45 9.24 -2.94
C CYS A 114 0.52 8.09 -1.94
N ILE A 115 1.70 7.76 -1.42
CA ILE A 115 1.87 6.70 -0.41
C ILE A 115 1.10 7.02 0.87
N ILE A 116 1.18 8.26 1.37
CA ILE A 116 0.41 8.69 2.53
C ILE A 116 -1.10 8.66 2.24
N THR A 117 -1.53 8.99 1.02
CA THR A 117 -2.93 8.83 0.62
C THR A 117 -3.37 7.38 0.72
N VAL A 118 -2.57 6.43 0.23
CA VAL A 118 -2.84 4.99 0.37
C VAL A 118 -2.98 4.58 1.84
N VAL A 119 -2.05 5.02 2.70
CA VAL A 119 -2.10 4.77 4.15
C VAL A 119 -3.42 5.28 4.74
N VAL A 120 -3.78 6.53 4.44
CA VAL A 120 -5.01 7.15 4.95
C VAL A 120 -6.25 6.44 4.39
N THR A 121 -6.25 6.04 3.11
CA THR A 121 -7.33 5.25 2.50
C THR A 121 -7.54 3.93 3.25
N PHE A 122 -6.47 3.21 3.59
CA PHE A 122 -6.61 1.99 4.38
C PHE A 122 -7.19 2.24 5.77
N PHE A 123 -6.76 3.29 6.48
CA PHE A 123 -7.39 3.65 7.77
C PHE A 123 -8.86 4.03 7.60
N ALA A 124 -9.19 4.83 6.58
CA ALA A 124 -10.56 5.25 6.31
C ALA A 124 -11.50 4.06 6.06
N ILE A 125 -11.01 3.02 5.36
CA ILE A 125 -11.80 1.83 5.03
C ILE A 125 -11.79 0.81 6.17
N LEU A 126 -10.62 0.41 6.66
CA LEU A 126 -10.48 -0.70 7.61
C LEU A 126 -10.78 -0.28 9.05
N ALA A 127 -10.27 0.87 9.50
CA ALA A 127 -10.49 1.34 10.86
C ALA A 127 -11.82 2.09 11.00
N PHE A 128 -12.13 2.98 10.05
CA PHE A 128 -13.31 3.86 10.14
C PHE A 128 -14.54 3.34 9.39
N ASP A 129 -14.45 2.24 8.64
CA ASP A 129 -15.57 1.69 7.86
C ASP A 129 -16.28 2.76 7.02
N THR A 130 -15.50 3.63 6.35
CA THR A 130 -15.95 4.76 5.54
C THR A 130 -16.75 5.83 6.29
N TRP A 131 -16.70 5.88 7.62
CA TRP A 131 -17.32 6.96 8.38
C TRP A 131 -16.72 8.32 7.99
N PRO A 132 -17.54 9.39 7.83
CA PRO A 132 -18.97 9.48 8.12
C PRO A 132 -19.91 9.04 6.96
N PHE A 133 -19.37 8.68 5.80
CA PHE A 133 -20.13 8.45 4.56
C PHE A 133 -20.81 7.08 4.45
N ARG A 134 -20.65 6.20 5.44
CA ARG A 134 -21.14 4.80 5.42
C ARG A 134 -22.62 4.64 5.05
N LYS A 135 -23.47 5.63 5.38
CA LYS A 135 -24.93 5.60 5.15
C LYS A 135 -25.37 6.20 3.81
N MET A 136 -24.44 6.70 3.00
CA MET A 136 -24.73 7.31 1.70
C MET A 136 -24.92 6.25 0.61
N SER A 137 -25.32 6.68 -0.59
CA SER A 137 -25.36 5.81 -1.76
C SER A 137 -23.98 5.22 -2.05
N LEU A 138 -23.96 4.05 -2.68
CA LEU A 138 -22.71 3.32 -2.96
C LEU A 138 -21.65 4.21 -3.64
N PRO A 139 -21.96 4.96 -4.74
CA PRO A 139 -20.97 5.82 -5.39
C PRO A 139 -20.52 6.96 -4.48
N ALA A 140 -21.46 7.64 -3.83
CA ALA A 140 -21.15 8.79 -2.96
C ALA A 140 -20.24 8.38 -1.79
N ARG A 141 -20.51 7.23 -1.17
CA ARG A 141 -19.67 6.67 -0.10
C ARG A 141 -18.22 6.49 -0.56
N GLY A 142 -18.00 5.94 -1.74
CA GLY A 142 -16.65 5.72 -2.27
C GLY A 142 -15.94 7.01 -2.66
N PHE A 143 -16.60 7.87 -3.45
CA PHE A 143 -15.99 9.12 -3.92
C PHE A 143 -15.70 10.11 -2.77
N LEU A 144 -16.62 10.28 -1.82
CA LEU A 144 -16.41 11.18 -0.68
C LEU A 144 -15.33 10.63 0.26
N THR A 145 -15.25 9.31 0.44
CA THR A 145 -14.13 8.68 1.16
C THR A 145 -12.81 8.98 0.43
N LEU A 146 -12.76 8.78 -0.88
CA LEU A 146 -11.56 9.04 -1.69
C LEU A 146 -11.10 10.50 -1.56
N ILE A 147 -12.00 11.46 -1.81
CA ILE A 147 -11.71 12.90 -1.69
C ILE A 147 -11.19 13.23 -0.28
N THR A 148 -11.85 12.71 0.75
CA THR A 148 -11.44 12.94 2.15
C THR A 148 -10.06 12.39 2.41
N THR A 149 -9.70 11.21 1.86
CA THR A 149 -8.38 10.61 2.07
C THR A 149 -7.27 11.44 1.41
N TYR A 150 -7.48 11.99 0.21
CA TYR A 150 -6.54 12.91 -0.44
C TYR A 150 -6.36 14.22 0.35
N LEU A 151 -7.46 14.78 0.87
CA LEU A 151 -7.40 15.99 1.71
C LEU A 151 -6.66 15.75 3.02
N LEU A 152 -6.97 14.66 3.73
CA LEU A 152 -6.29 14.30 4.98
C LEU A 152 -4.80 14.03 4.75
N ALA A 153 -4.44 13.30 3.69
CA ALA A 153 -3.06 13.07 3.31
C ALA A 153 -2.32 14.39 3.03
N TRP A 154 -3.00 15.38 2.44
CA TRP A 154 -2.41 16.70 2.18
C TRP A 154 -2.09 17.43 3.48
N PHE A 155 -2.99 17.40 4.46
CA PHE A 155 -2.73 17.96 5.78
C PHE A 155 -1.59 17.23 6.50
N ILE A 156 -1.53 15.90 6.44
CA ILE A 156 -0.45 15.12 7.04
C ILE A 156 0.90 15.47 6.39
N MET A 157 0.95 15.62 5.07
CA MET A 157 2.16 15.98 4.35
C MET A 157 2.71 17.36 4.73
N ARG A 158 1.91 18.27 5.30
CA ARG A 158 2.42 19.55 5.85
C ARG A 158 3.33 19.36 7.06
N LEU A 159 3.27 18.20 7.72
CA LEU A 159 4.16 17.88 8.84
C LEU A 159 5.54 17.40 8.38
N PHE A 160 5.69 17.05 7.10
CA PHE A 160 6.90 16.44 6.56
C PHE A 160 7.86 17.52 6.07
N ASN A 161 9.15 17.32 6.34
CA ASN A 161 10.23 18.21 5.96
C ASN A 161 11.09 17.54 4.89
N PHE A 162 11.04 18.07 3.67
CA PHE A 162 11.79 17.58 2.52
C PHE A 162 13.10 18.35 2.27
N SER A 163 13.50 19.26 3.16
CA SER A 163 14.70 20.09 2.95
C SER A 163 15.98 19.28 2.77
N MET A 164 16.09 18.11 3.41
CA MET A 164 17.31 17.32 3.47
C MET A 164 17.06 15.81 3.34
N LEU A 165 18.10 15.11 2.91
CA LEU A 165 18.31 13.67 3.10
C LEU A 165 19.23 13.46 4.29
N SER A 166 18.71 12.90 5.37
CA SER A 166 19.40 12.80 6.66
C SER A 166 20.47 11.69 6.64
N TYR A 167 20.25 10.63 5.85
CA TYR A 167 21.11 9.46 5.80
C TYR A 167 21.52 9.10 4.36
N PRO A 168 22.33 9.93 3.67
CA PRO A 168 22.62 9.78 2.24
C PRO A 168 23.30 8.46 1.84
N THR A 169 23.86 7.73 2.80
CA THR A 169 24.55 6.45 2.59
C THR A 169 23.74 5.24 3.03
N GLY A 170 22.51 5.43 3.53
CA GLY A 170 21.66 4.33 3.99
C GLY A 170 22.09 3.69 5.31
N VAL A 171 22.98 4.33 6.08
CA VAL A 171 23.42 3.85 7.41
C VAL A 171 23.19 4.90 8.49
N ASN A 172 22.92 4.45 9.71
CA ASN A 172 22.64 5.30 10.87
C ASN A 172 23.59 4.93 12.03
N PRO A 173 24.50 5.83 12.45
CA PRO A 173 24.71 7.18 11.93
C PRO A 173 25.34 7.20 10.53
N SER A 174 25.01 8.21 9.73
CA SER A 174 25.61 8.36 8.39
C SER A 174 27.06 8.87 8.51
N PRO A 175 28.03 8.27 7.79
CA PRO A 175 29.41 8.78 7.71
C PRO A 175 29.53 10.09 6.94
N ILE A 176 28.50 10.47 6.18
CA ILE A 176 28.42 11.73 5.44
C ILE A 176 27.29 12.58 6.04
N GLY A 177 27.50 13.89 6.17
CA GLY A 177 26.48 14.83 6.63
C GLY A 177 25.23 14.83 5.76
N ALA A 178 24.12 15.32 6.31
CA ALA A 178 22.85 15.41 5.61
C ALA A 178 22.98 16.24 4.32
N VAL A 179 22.30 15.81 3.25
CA VAL A 179 22.38 16.45 1.94
C VAL A 179 21.14 17.32 1.71
N PRO A 180 21.28 18.65 1.50
CA PRO A 180 20.15 19.50 1.23
C PRO A 180 19.69 19.36 -0.24
N PHE A 181 18.45 18.93 -0.45
CA PHE A 181 17.91 18.72 -1.81
C PHE A 181 17.55 20.03 -2.52
N TYR A 182 16.99 20.97 -1.76
CA TYR A 182 16.36 22.20 -2.27
C TYR A 182 17.18 23.45 -1.95
N ALA A 183 18.41 23.31 -1.45
CA ALA A 183 19.31 24.45 -1.26
C ALA A 183 19.80 24.99 -2.61
N GLU A 184 20.26 26.25 -2.62
CA GLU A 184 20.82 26.88 -3.81
C GLU A 184 22.02 26.06 -4.35
N GLY A 185 22.03 25.81 -5.66
CA GLY A 185 23.00 24.93 -6.32
C GLY A 185 22.74 23.42 -6.15
N GLY A 186 21.73 23.03 -5.36
CA GLY A 186 21.30 21.64 -5.20
C GLY A 186 20.50 21.10 -6.39
N PRO A 187 20.31 19.76 -6.46
CA PRO A 187 19.70 19.10 -7.61
C PRO A 187 18.22 19.47 -7.83
N LEU A 188 17.52 19.94 -6.78
CA LEU A 188 16.09 20.28 -6.83
C LEU A 188 15.83 21.76 -6.45
N ALA A 189 16.85 22.62 -6.50
CA ALA A 189 16.77 24.02 -6.07
C ALA A 189 15.60 24.80 -6.69
N SER A 190 15.26 24.54 -7.96
CA SER A 190 14.16 25.20 -8.68
C SER A 190 12.77 24.94 -8.09
N PHE A 191 12.63 23.94 -7.21
CA PHE A 191 11.37 23.53 -6.59
C PHE A 191 11.31 23.84 -5.09
N ALA A 192 12.27 24.62 -4.57
CA ALA A 192 12.38 24.92 -3.14
C ALA A 192 11.14 25.64 -2.57
N ASN A 193 10.48 26.47 -3.37
CA ASN A 193 9.28 27.22 -2.96
C ASN A 193 8.01 26.38 -2.81
N ILE A 194 7.99 25.15 -3.36
CA ILE A 194 6.84 24.25 -3.32
C ILE A 194 7.06 23.01 -2.44
N ALA A 195 8.30 22.71 -2.07
CA ALA A 195 8.64 21.59 -1.21
C ALA A 195 8.07 21.76 0.22
N PRO A 196 7.44 20.73 0.82
CA PRO A 196 6.98 20.81 2.21
C PRO A 196 8.14 20.95 3.22
N SER A 197 8.00 21.88 4.16
CA SER A 197 9.02 22.26 5.16
C SER A 197 8.55 22.06 6.60
N GLY A 198 7.81 20.97 6.86
CA GLY A 198 7.23 20.67 8.16
C GLY A 198 8.24 20.38 9.27
N SER A 199 7.74 19.89 10.40
CA SER A 199 8.57 19.69 11.61
C SER A 199 9.35 18.38 11.63
N PHE A 200 8.92 17.36 10.87
CA PHE A 200 9.52 16.02 10.93
C PHE A 200 10.26 15.70 9.64
N PRO A 201 11.53 15.21 9.68
CA PRO A 201 12.22 14.74 8.50
C PRO A 201 11.38 13.71 7.74
N TRP A 202 11.24 13.89 6.43
CA TRP A 202 10.31 13.10 5.63
C TRP A 202 10.60 11.59 5.71
N GLU A 203 11.89 11.18 5.74
CA GLU A 203 12.34 9.77 5.85
C GLU A 203 11.81 9.11 7.13
N MET A 204 11.84 9.84 8.25
CA MET A 204 11.34 9.37 9.53
C MET A 204 9.82 9.28 9.51
N ALA A 205 9.17 10.32 8.98
CA ALA A 205 7.71 10.43 8.98
C ALA A 205 7.04 9.36 8.11
N ILE A 206 7.60 9.07 6.93
CA ILE A 206 7.09 8.01 6.05
C ILE A 206 7.33 6.61 6.64
N SER A 207 8.51 6.37 7.21
CA SER A 207 8.85 5.10 7.85
C SER A 207 7.91 4.80 9.02
N TYR A 208 7.67 5.78 9.88
CA TYR A 208 6.71 5.69 10.96
C TYR A 208 5.27 5.42 10.46
N SER A 209 4.83 6.15 9.43
CA SER A 209 3.50 6.00 8.85
C SER A 209 3.27 4.61 8.26
N LEU A 210 4.29 4.02 7.62
CA LEU A 210 4.22 2.67 7.06
C LEU A 210 4.21 1.59 8.15
N TRP A 211 4.92 1.78 9.26
CA TRP A 211 4.78 0.89 10.41
C TRP A 211 3.41 0.98 11.07
N ALA A 212 2.83 2.19 11.18
CA ALA A 212 1.48 2.37 11.68
C ALA A 212 0.43 1.63 10.82
N VAL A 213 0.50 1.73 9.48
CA VAL A 213 -0.41 0.97 8.61
C VAL A 213 -0.12 -0.53 8.63
N THR A 214 1.14 -0.94 8.84
CA THR A 214 1.49 -2.35 9.03
C THR A 214 0.72 -2.95 10.21
N PHE A 215 0.67 -2.26 11.35
CA PHE A 215 -0.13 -2.70 12.49
C PHE A 215 -1.64 -2.71 12.22
N LEU A 216 -2.15 -1.79 11.39
CA LEU A 216 -3.55 -1.86 10.95
C LEU A 216 -3.84 -3.17 10.23
N PHE A 217 -2.96 -3.60 9.32
CA PHE A 217 -3.10 -4.87 8.61
C PHE A 217 -2.87 -6.08 9.52
N VAL A 218 -1.97 -5.99 10.51
CA VAL A 218 -1.83 -7.02 11.55
C VAL A 218 -3.16 -7.21 12.31
N PHE A 219 -3.80 -6.11 12.73
CA PHE A 219 -5.12 -6.18 13.35
C PHE A 219 -6.18 -6.71 12.40
N ALA A 220 -6.17 -6.30 11.13
CA ALA A 220 -7.10 -6.82 10.13
C ALA A 220 -6.98 -8.35 9.97
N MET A 221 -5.76 -8.89 9.93
CA MET A 221 -5.52 -10.35 9.89
C MET A 221 -6.02 -11.09 11.13
N LEU A 222 -6.00 -10.42 12.29
CA LEU A 222 -6.50 -10.96 13.55
C LEU A 222 -8.03 -10.74 13.72
N GLY A 223 -8.74 -10.28 12.69
CA GLY A 223 -10.16 -9.95 12.79
C GLY A 223 -10.45 -8.77 13.72
N MET A 224 -9.57 -7.78 13.70
CA MET A 224 -9.55 -6.61 14.58
C MET A 224 -9.47 -6.95 16.08
N TRP A 225 -8.93 -8.12 16.43
CA TRP A 225 -8.68 -8.49 17.83
C TRP A 225 -7.54 -7.64 18.41
N PRO A 226 -7.60 -7.23 19.70
CA PRO A 226 -8.65 -7.51 20.69
C PRO A 226 -9.87 -6.59 20.62
N PHE A 227 -9.83 -5.56 19.77
CA PHE A 227 -10.83 -4.49 19.73
C PHE A 227 -12.24 -4.97 19.36
N SER A 228 -12.35 -6.01 18.54
CA SER A 228 -13.61 -6.64 18.17
C SER A 228 -14.39 -7.25 19.35
N ARG A 229 -13.75 -7.44 20.51
CA ARG A 229 -14.45 -7.85 21.75
C ARG A 229 -15.28 -6.74 22.38
N PHE A 230 -14.96 -5.49 22.08
CA PHE A 230 -15.67 -4.34 22.61
C PHE A 230 -16.71 -3.86 21.60
N LYS A 231 -17.95 -3.62 22.05
CA LYS A 231 -19.05 -3.15 21.20
C LYS A 231 -18.95 -1.64 20.94
N MET A 232 -17.83 -1.18 20.39
CA MET A 232 -17.61 0.23 20.04
C MET A 232 -18.25 0.55 18.68
N GLN A 233 -18.86 1.73 18.55
CA GLN A 233 -19.40 2.24 17.29
C GLN A 233 -18.46 3.26 16.66
N GLN A 234 -18.62 3.53 15.36
CA GLN A 234 -17.91 4.63 14.70
C GLN A 234 -18.41 5.99 15.22
N PRO A 235 -17.53 6.99 15.41
CA PRO A 235 -16.11 7.00 15.03
C PRO A 235 -15.17 6.42 16.11
N VAL A 236 -15.67 6.09 17.30
CA VAL A 236 -14.85 5.67 18.44
C VAL A 236 -14.02 4.43 18.12
N PHE A 237 -14.62 3.43 17.46
CA PHE A 237 -13.88 2.24 17.05
C PHE A 237 -12.67 2.60 16.16
N GLY A 238 -12.86 3.40 15.11
CA GLY A 238 -11.78 3.81 14.21
C GLY A 238 -10.70 4.63 14.92
N ILE A 239 -11.08 5.52 15.84
CA ILE A 239 -10.13 6.31 16.64
C ILE A 239 -9.27 5.40 17.52
N VAL A 240 -9.87 4.41 18.20
CA VAL A 240 -9.13 3.49 19.07
C VAL A 240 -8.13 2.67 18.26
N ILE A 241 -8.53 2.15 17.09
CA ILE A 241 -7.62 1.42 16.19
C ILE A 241 -6.49 2.34 15.71
N LEU A 242 -6.81 3.55 15.26
CA LEU A 242 -5.82 4.52 14.80
C LEU A 242 -4.78 4.81 15.89
N VAL A 243 -5.23 5.15 17.10
CA VAL A 243 -4.34 5.43 18.23
C VAL A 243 -3.48 4.22 18.56
N ALA A 244 -4.04 3.01 18.60
CA ALA A 244 -3.28 1.79 18.85
C ALA A 244 -2.19 1.56 17.80
N CYS A 245 -2.51 1.72 16.51
CA CYS A 245 -1.56 1.60 15.41
C CYS A 245 -0.45 2.66 15.48
N LEU A 246 -0.78 3.91 15.83
CA LEU A 246 0.20 4.99 16.00
C LEU A 246 1.15 4.70 17.16
N VAL A 247 0.62 4.26 18.31
CA VAL A 247 1.43 3.90 19.48
C VAL A 247 2.36 2.72 19.18
N LEU A 248 1.85 1.65 18.57
CA LEU A 248 2.68 0.50 18.19
C LEU A 248 3.70 0.85 17.10
N GLY A 249 3.31 1.67 16.12
CA GLY A 249 4.21 2.22 15.12
C GLY A 249 5.34 3.03 15.75
N TYR A 250 5.04 3.83 16.78
CA TYR A 250 6.02 4.62 17.51
C TYR A 250 6.99 3.71 18.26
N ILE A 251 6.48 2.70 18.98
CA ILE A 251 7.31 1.71 19.68
C ILE A 251 8.24 1.01 18.68
N ALA A 252 7.72 0.51 17.56
CA ALA A 252 8.53 -0.14 16.53
C ALA A 252 9.59 0.80 15.95
N PHE A 253 9.22 2.04 15.63
CA PHE A 253 10.14 3.05 15.12
C PHE A 253 11.25 3.41 16.12
N THR A 254 10.91 3.59 17.40
CA THR A 254 11.90 3.84 18.45
C THR A 254 12.87 2.66 18.59
N ILE A 255 12.37 1.42 18.59
CA ILE A 255 13.22 0.23 18.65
C ILE A 255 14.13 0.15 17.42
N GLY A 256 13.57 0.20 16.21
CA GLY A 256 14.33 0.04 14.97
C GLY A 256 15.33 1.18 14.73
N VAL A 257 14.85 2.43 14.74
CA VAL A 257 15.66 3.58 14.33
C VAL A 257 16.49 4.14 15.49
N SER A 258 15.92 4.23 16.70
CA SER A 258 16.61 4.89 17.82
C SER A 258 17.51 3.95 18.60
N VAL A 259 17.06 2.71 18.86
CA VAL A 259 17.82 1.72 19.67
C VAL A 259 18.73 0.87 18.78
N MET A 260 18.19 0.21 17.76
CA MET A 260 18.94 -0.65 16.86
C MET A 260 19.74 0.11 15.79
N LYS A 261 19.56 1.43 15.71
CA LYS A 261 20.25 2.32 14.76
C LYS A 261 20.07 1.88 13.30
N ILE A 262 18.90 1.37 12.96
CA ILE A 262 18.52 1.09 11.57
C ILE A 262 18.20 2.44 10.92
N GLU A 263 18.64 2.62 9.69
CA GLU A 263 18.30 3.82 8.92
C GLU A 263 16.79 3.82 8.57
N PRO A 264 16.08 4.96 8.67
CA PRO A 264 14.62 5.03 8.50
C PRO A 264 14.04 4.41 7.22
N LEU A 265 14.59 4.65 6.04
CA LEU A 265 14.12 4.10 4.77
C LEU A 265 14.41 2.58 4.69
N THR A 266 15.52 2.12 5.26
CA THR A 266 15.84 0.70 5.38
C THR A 266 14.84 0.01 6.30
N PHE A 267 14.53 0.65 7.43
CA PHE A 267 13.51 0.19 8.37
C PHE A 267 12.10 0.21 7.75
N GLN A 268 11.82 1.18 6.88
CA GLN A 268 10.63 1.22 6.05
C GLN A 268 10.57 0.03 5.09
N GLY A 269 11.70 -0.35 4.49
CA GLY A 269 11.80 -1.53 3.64
C GLY A 269 11.32 -2.81 4.33
N TYR A 270 11.55 -2.95 5.64
CA TYR A 270 11.02 -4.06 6.43
C TYR A 270 9.50 -4.01 6.61
N ALA A 271 8.93 -2.84 6.90
CA ALA A 271 7.47 -2.67 6.96
C ALA A 271 6.81 -3.04 5.63
N ILE A 272 7.39 -2.57 4.52
CA ILE A 272 6.91 -2.84 3.16
C ILE A 272 6.97 -4.33 2.84
N SER A 273 8.09 -4.98 3.19
CA SER A 273 8.26 -6.41 2.97
C SER A 273 7.24 -7.20 3.80
N TYR A 274 7.00 -6.80 5.04
CA TYR A 274 6.02 -7.47 5.89
C TYR A 274 4.58 -7.27 5.39
N LEU A 275 4.22 -6.05 5.01
CA LEU A 275 2.94 -5.74 4.35
C LEU A 275 2.73 -6.57 3.10
N PHE A 276 3.76 -6.75 2.27
CA PHE A 276 3.69 -7.61 1.09
C PHE A 276 3.32 -9.05 1.45
N GLY A 277 3.97 -9.63 2.47
CA GLY A 277 3.63 -10.97 2.96
C GLY A 277 2.20 -11.06 3.50
N ILE A 278 1.76 -10.06 4.27
CA ILE A 278 0.39 -9.96 4.79
C ILE A 278 -0.62 -9.91 3.64
N LEU A 279 -0.43 -8.97 2.71
CA LEU A 279 -1.32 -8.74 1.58
C LEU A 279 -1.34 -9.92 0.60
N MET A 280 -0.22 -10.63 0.45
CA MET A 280 -0.19 -11.88 -0.32
C MET A 280 -1.12 -12.93 0.29
N ILE A 281 -1.03 -13.15 1.60
CA ILE A 281 -1.90 -14.11 2.29
C ILE A 281 -3.37 -13.67 2.23
N MET A 282 -3.63 -12.37 2.43
CA MET A 282 -5.00 -11.84 2.39
C MET A 282 -5.62 -11.94 1.00
N ASN A 283 -4.92 -11.54 -0.06
CA ASN A 283 -5.49 -11.43 -1.41
C ASN A 283 -5.33 -12.71 -2.25
N MET A 284 -4.15 -13.33 -2.25
CA MET A 284 -3.89 -14.52 -3.08
C MET A 284 -4.30 -15.81 -2.40
N PHE A 285 -4.09 -15.91 -1.08
CA PHE A 285 -4.44 -17.11 -0.30
C PHE A 285 -5.72 -16.99 0.52
N GLN A 286 -6.41 -15.84 0.47
CA GLN A 286 -7.71 -15.60 1.14
C GLN A 286 -7.70 -16.09 2.59
N MET A 287 -6.65 -15.71 3.34
CA MET A 287 -6.40 -16.07 4.73
C MET A 287 -6.15 -17.57 5.00
N TRP A 288 -5.88 -18.41 4.00
CA TRP A 288 -5.42 -19.78 4.22
C TRP A 288 -3.92 -19.82 4.57
N PRO A 289 -3.47 -20.72 5.47
CA PRO A 289 -4.23 -21.75 6.18
C PRO A 289 -5.01 -21.26 7.40
N GLY A 290 -4.65 -20.11 7.99
CA GLY A 290 -5.18 -19.66 9.27
C GLY A 290 -6.70 -19.64 9.38
N ARG A 291 -7.42 -19.36 8.29
CA ARG A 291 -8.88 -19.34 8.25
C ARG A 291 -9.55 -20.58 8.84
N VAL A 292 -8.95 -21.77 8.72
CA VAL A 292 -9.54 -23.02 9.25
C VAL A 292 -9.45 -23.14 10.78
N LEU A 293 -8.69 -22.26 11.43
CA LEU A 293 -8.39 -22.29 12.87
C LEU A 293 -9.08 -21.15 13.64
N GLY A 294 -10.00 -20.44 12.99
CA GLY A 294 -10.70 -19.28 13.55
C GLY A 294 -9.89 -17.98 13.47
N PRO A 295 -10.53 -16.81 13.72
CA PRO A 295 -9.94 -15.51 13.37
C PRO A 295 -8.64 -15.18 14.10
N VAL A 296 -8.53 -15.48 15.40
CA VAL A 296 -7.37 -15.08 16.21
C VAL A 296 -6.20 -16.04 16.02
N VAL A 297 -6.40 -17.33 16.31
CA VAL A 297 -5.35 -18.36 16.18
C VAL A 297 -4.89 -18.46 14.72
N GLY A 298 -5.86 -18.47 13.80
CA GLY A 298 -5.59 -18.41 12.38
C GLY A 298 -4.84 -17.16 11.94
N GLY A 299 -5.24 -15.99 12.45
CA GLY A 299 -4.57 -14.73 12.19
C GLY A 299 -3.09 -14.78 12.61
N PHE A 300 -2.76 -15.28 13.80
CA PHE A 300 -1.37 -15.43 14.25
C PHE A 300 -0.54 -16.39 13.36
N ILE A 301 -1.12 -17.50 12.93
CA ILE A 301 -0.45 -18.44 12.01
C ILE A 301 -0.17 -17.75 10.67
N ASN A 302 -1.15 -17.03 10.14
CA ASN A 302 -0.97 -16.29 8.90
C ASN A 302 0.06 -15.16 9.08
N LEU A 303 0.13 -14.49 10.24
CA LEU A 303 1.15 -13.47 10.51
C LEU A 303 2.55 -14.07 10.52
N ALA A 304 2.73 -15.27 11.07
CA ALA A 304 4.00 -15.98 11.03
C ALA A 304 4.40 -16.37 9.60
N LEU A 305 3.44 -16.89 8.81
CA LEU A 305 3.67 -17.20 7.39
C LEU A 305 3.94 -15.94 6.56
N ALA A 306 3.30 -14.81 6.89
CA ALA A 306 3.54 -13.53 6.23
C ALA A 306 5.00 -13.09 6.38
N VAL A 307 5.65 -13.36 7.52
CA VAL A 307 7.09 -13.09 7.70
C VAL A 307 7.93 -13.94 6.72
N VAL A 308 7.59 -15.21 6.53
CA VAL A 308 8.30 -16.08 5.59
C VAL A 308 8.15 -15.56 4.15
N PHE A 309 6.93 -15.24 3.72
CA PHE A 309 6.69 -14.67 2.40
C PHE A 309 7.30 -13.27 2.22
N ALA A 310 7.36 -12.47 3.28
CA ALA A 310 8.03 -11.18 3.29
C ALA A 310 9.53 -11.32 2.98
N ILE A 311 10.20 -12.27 3.64
CA ILE A 311 11.62 -12.55 3.43
C ILE A 311 11.86 -13.05 2.01
N ILE A 312 11.09 -14.04 1.55
CA ILE A 312 11.22 -14.60 0.19
C ILE A 312 10.96 -13.50 -0.86
N GLY A 313 9.90 -12.72 -0.67
CA GLY A 313 9.53 -11.62 -1.56
C GLY A 313 10.62 -10.54 -1.62
N HIS A 314 11.14 -10.11 -0.47
CA HIS A 314 12.18 -9.09 -0.38
C HIS A 314 13.43 -9.49 -1.17
N TYR A 315 13.96 -10.69 -0.91
CA TYR A 315 15.16 -11.16 -1.60
C TYR A 315 14.89 -11.51 -3.07
N GLY A 316 13.77 -12.15 -3.39
CA GLY A 316 13.42 -12.52 -4.76
C GLY A 316 13.23 -11.30 -5.67
N VAL A 317 12.46 -10.30 -5.19
CA VAL A 317 12.28 -9.03 -5.89
C VAL A 317 13.59 -8.25 -5.92
N GLY A 318 14.34 -8.23 -4.82
CA GLY A 318 15.65 -7.56 -4.73
C GLY A 318 16.63 -8.08 -5.78
N VAL A 319 16.73 -9.40 -5.97
CA VAL A 319 17.57 -10.03 -7.00
C VAL A 319 17.12 -9.60 -8.40
N PHE A 320 15.81 -9.61 -8.67
CA PHE A 320 15.29 -9.17 -9.96
C PHE A 320 15.60 -7.68 -10.22
N CYS A 321 15.35 -6.80 -9.25
CA CYS A 321 15.65 -5.37 -9.39
C CYS A 321 17.15 -5.12 -9.58
N GLN A 322 18.01 -5.84 -8.87
CA GLN A 322 19.46 -5.72 -9.03
C GLN A 322 19.92 -6.20 -10.41
N TRP A 323 19.35 -7.29 -10.92
CA TRP A 323 19.63 -7.80 -12.26
C TRP A 323 19.24 -6.79 -13.34
N HIS A 324 18.06 -6.17 -13.22
CA HIS A 324 17.53 -5.27 -14.24
C HIS A 324 18.11 -3.85 -14.18
N PHE A 325 18.16 -3.25 -12.99
CA PHE A 325 18.60 -1.86 -12.82
C PHE A 325 20.11 -1.71 -12.55
N GLY A 326 20.80 -2.79 -12.16
CA GLY A 326 22.25 -2.82 -12.00
C GLY A 326 22.78 -1.73 -11.06
N GLU A 327 23.76 -0.97 -11.54
CA GLU A 327 24.41 0.10 -10.77
C GLU A 327 23.47 1.26 -10.40
N ALA A 328 22.31 1.39 -11.05
CA ALA A 328 21.34 2.43 -10.69
C ALA A 328 20.60 2.14 -9.36
N MET A 329 20.75 0.93 -8.81
CA MET A 329 20.24 0.51 -7.49
C MET A 329 21.14 1.00 -6.34
N THR A 330 21.59 2.24 -6.40
CA THR A 330 22.25 2.89 -5.26
C THR A 330 21.22 3.42 -4.27
N TYR A 331 21.55 3.50 -2.99
CA TYR A 331 20.66 4.13 -2.01
C TYR A 331 20.26 5.56 -2.42
N PRO A 332 18.99 5.98 -2.25
CA PRO A 332 17.85 5.22 -1.72
C PRO A 332 17.04 4.45 -2.80
N ASN A 333 17.47 4.48 -4.06
CA ASN A 333 16.76 3.88 -5.19
C ASN A 333 16.54 2.37 -5.03
N ASN A 334 17.49 1.66 -4.43
CA ASN A 334 17.34 0.23 -4.13
C ASN A 334 16.09 -0.08 -3.30
N ILE A 335 15.83 0.72 -2.27
CA ILE A 335 14.68 0.55 -1.38
C ILE A 335 13.39 0.86 -2.13
N PHE A 336 13.35 1.99 -2.84
CA PHE A 336 12.16 2.41 -3.58
C PHE A 336 11.83 1.47 -4.75
N ALA A 337 12.81 0.97 -5.48
CA ALA A 337 12.59 0.01 -6.57
C ALA A 337 11.91 -1.26 -6.05
N VAL A 338 12.48 -1.88 -5.02
CA VAL A 338 11.93 -3.10 -4.41
C VAL A 338 10.54 -2.82 -3.84
N ALA A 339 10.36 -1.69 -3.14
CA ALA A 339 9.06 -1.28 -2.61
C ALA A 339 7.99 -1.08 -3.69
N ASN A 340 8.36 -0.46 -4.80
CA ASN A 340 7.45 -0.20 -5.92
C ASN A 340 7.03 -1.49 -6.61
N VAL A 341 7.92 -2.47 -6.75
CA VAL A 341 7.53 -3.77 -7.29
C VAL A 341 6.61 -4.50 -6.31
N MET A 342 6.98 -4.57 -5.03
CA MET A 342 6.24 -5.32 -4.01
C MET A 342 4.85 -4.73 -3.74
N LEU A 343 4.76 -3.44 -3.40
CA LEU A 343 3.49 -2.82 -3.02
C LEU A 343 2.89 -1.89 -4.07
N GLY A 344 3.72 -1.30 -4.94
CA GLY A 344 3.22 -0.50 -6.05
C GLY A 344 2.58 -1.35 -7.13
N LEU A 345 3.23 -2.43 -7.58
CA LEU A 345 2.76 -3.25 -8.69
C LEU A 345 2.05 -4.52 -8.23
N CYS A 346 2.73 -5.38 -7.47
CA CYS A 346 2.19 -6.69 -7.12
C CYS A 346 0.89 -6.58 -6.32
N PHE A 347 0.82 -5.74 -5.28
CA PHE A 347 -0.41 -5.59 -4.50
C PHE A 347 -1.62 -5.13 -5.35
N PRO A 348 -1.53 -4.08 -6.19
CA PRO A 348 -2.63 -3.70 -7.06
C PRO A 348 -3.03 -4.77 -8.06
N LEU A 349 -2.06 -5.50 -8.61
CA LEU A 349 -2.33 -6.62 -9.50
C LEU A 349 -3.05 -7.76 -8.75
N TRP A 350 -2.66 -8.05 -7.52
CA TRP A 350 -3.34 -9.03 -6.67
C TRP A 350 -4.77 -8.64 -6.39
N ALA A 351 -5.00 -7.41 -5.94
CA ALA A 351 -6.34 -6.91 -5.65
C ALA A 351 -7.21 -6.88 -6.92
N ALA A 352 -6.68 -6.46 -8.07
CA ALA A 352 -7.43 -6.52 -9.32
C ALA A 352 -7.73 -7.97 -9.74
N TYR A 353 -6.76 -8.87 -9.61
CA TYR A 353 -6.94 -10.28 -9.98
C TYR A 353 -7.96 -11.00 -9.09
N SER A 354 -7.91 -10.77 -7.78
CA SER A 354 -8.87 -11.36 -6.82
C SER A 354 -10.24 -10.69 -6.92
N ASP A 355 -10.30 -9.36 -6.93
CA ASP A 355 -11.55 -8.64 -6.69
C ASP A 355 -12.30 -8.30 -7.99
N PHE A 356 -11.58 -8.07 -9.10
CA PHE A 356 -12.20 -7.67 -10.37
C PHE A 356 -12.37 -8.86 -11.32
N PHE A 357 -11.40 -9.78 -11.32
CA PHE A 357 -11.43 -10.95 -12.19
C PHE A 357 -11.92 -12.23 -11.49
N ASP A 358 -12.11 -12.24 -10.17
CA ASP A 358 -12.48 -13.43 -9.40
C ASP A 358 -11.62 -14.66 -9.77
N PHE A 359 -10.30 -14.44 -9.88
CA PHE A 359 -9.31 -15.46 -10.27
C PHE A 359 -9.49 -16.05 -11.69
N TRP A 360 -10.27 -15.42 -12.57
CA TRP A 360 -10.38 -15.82 -13.99
C TRP A 360 -8.98 -15.90 -14.66
N PRO A 361 -8.69 -16.87 -15.55
CA PRO A 361 -9.59 -17.84 -16.19
C PRO A 361 -9.89 -19.09 -15.38
N LEU A 362 -9.47 -19.15 -14.12
CA LEU A 362 -9.84 -20.26 -13.25
C LEU A 362 -11.36 -20.20 -13.00
N PRO A 363 -12.07 -21.34 -12.97
CA PRO A 363 -13.53 -21.35 -12.81
C PRO A 363 -14.02 -20.47 -11.65
N PRO A 364 -15.03 -19.61 -11.87
CA PRO A 364 -15.59 -18.76 -10.81
C PRO A 364 -16.13 -19.65 -9.70
N THR A 365 -16.04 -19.17 -8.47
CA THR A 365 -16.43 -19.99 -7.33
C THR A 365 -17.92 -19.86 -7.02
N PRO A 366 -18.61 -20.94 -6.60
CA PRO A 366 -20.00 -20.83 -6.18
C PRO A 366 -20.10 -19.83 -5.03
N ASN A 367 -21.12 -18.96 -5.07
CA ASN A 367 -21.40 -18.04 -3.97
C ASN A 367 -21.47 -18.81 -2.63
N PRO A 368 -21.05 -18.21 -1.50
CA PRO A 368 -21.29 -18.79 -0.19
C PRO A 368 -22.78 -19.15 -0.07
N SER A 369 -23.09 -20.39 0.31
CA SER A 369 -24.45 -20.75 0.72
C SER A 369 -24.85 -19.82 1.87
N ALA A 370 -25.96 -19.10 1.69
CA ALA A 370 -26.48 -18.10 2.63
C ALA A 370 -26.60 -18.62 4.07
#